data_AF-E1QEN3-F1
#
_entry.id   AF-E1QEN3-F1
#
_cell.length_a   1.000
_cell.length_b   1.000
_cell.length_c   1.000
_cell.angle_alpha   90.00
_cell.angle_beta   90.00
_cell.angle_gamma   90.00
#
_symmetry.space_group_name_H-M   'P 1'
#
loop_
_entity.id
_entity.type
_entity.pdbx_description
1 polymer ?
#
loop_
_entity_poly.entity_id
_entity_poly.type
_entity_poly.pdbx_seq_one_letter_code
_entity_poly.pdbx_strand_id
1 'polypeptide(L)'
;MKAGVIFTGTGPILILTSYGSLSEPKFVEKLQAKGIMKFIAYELDVDEVRRKYGKKFDYIMGDVLQEDDLRVLDYNGHNVFYNFSFGNLGQPVIVG
;
A
#
# COMPACT_ATOMS: atom_id res chain seq x y z
N MET A 1 1.97 3.96 11.28
CA MET A 1 2.27 3.42 9.94
C MET A 1 1.09 2.59 9.49
N LYS A 2 0.73 2.68 8.21
CA LYS A 2 -0.39 1.95 7.61
C LYS A 2 0.10 1.11 6.45
N ALA A 3 -0.61 0.01 6.18
CA ALA A 3 -0.42 -0.79 4.99
C ALA A 3 -1.68 -0.69 4.12
N GLY A 4 -1.52 -0.62 2.81
CA GLY A 4 -2.64 -0.51 1.90
C GLY A 4 -2.42 -1.26 0.60
N VAL A 5 -3.44 -1.99 0.14
CA VAL A 5 -3.52 -2.47 -1.24
C VAL A 5 -4.12 -1.36 -2.08
N ILE A 6 -3.40 -0.92 -3.09
CA ILE A 6 -3.84 0.10 -4.03
C ILE A 6 -4.10 -0.56 -5.37
N PHE A 7 -5.36 -0.68 -5.75
CA PHE A 7 -5.78 -1.15 -7.06
C PHE A 7 -5.61 -0.02 -8.08
N THR A 8 -4.68 -0.21 -9.00
CA THR A 8 -4.38 0.71 -10.09
C THR A 8 -4.79 0.09 -11.44
N GLY A 9 -4.65 0.85 -12.54
CA GLY A 9 -5.02 0.36 -13.88
C GLY A 9 -4.20 -0.84 -14.37
N THR A 10 -3.00 -1.07 -13.84
CA THR A 10 -2.12 -2.19 -14.21
C THR A 10 -2.16 -3.35 -13.20
N GLY A 11 -2.91 -3.19 -12.10
CA GLY A 11 -3.03 -4.19 -11.03
C GLY A 11 -2.84 -3.60 -9.64
N PRO A 12 -3.01 -4.42 -8.60
CA PRO A 12 -2.81 -3.98 -7.23
C PRO A 12 -1.32 -3.88 -6.88
N ILE A 13 -0.98 -2.90 -6.06
CA ILE A 13 0.33 -2.78 -5.41
C ILE A 13 0.14 -2.70 -3.90
N LEU A 14 1.13 -3.17 -3.15
CA LEU A 14 1.11 -3.10 -1.68
C LEU A 14 2.05 -2.00 -1.20
N ILE A 15 1.51 -1.05 -0.44
CA ILE A 15 2.23 0.13 0.05
C ILE A 15 2.24 0.14 1.58
N LEU A 16 3.36 0.60 2.15
CA LEU A 16 3.52 1.00 3.55
C LEU A 16 3.67 2.52 3.60
N THR A 17 3.01 3.18 4.54
CA THR A 17 3.05 4.64 4.64
C THR A 17 3.02 5.16 6.08
N SER A 18 3.66 6.30 6.32
CA SER A 18 3.59 7.04 7.58
C SER A 18 2.30 7.87 7.72
N TYR A 19 1.59 8.16 6.62
CA TYR A 19 0.35 8.96 6.63
C TYR A 19 -0.75 8.33 7.49
N GLY A 20 -1.64 9.18 8.00
CA GLY A 20 -2.73 8.80 8.90
C GLY A 20 -3.92 8.17 8.18
N SER A 21 -3.99 8.24 6.86
CA SER A 21 -5.05 7.63 6.05
C SER A 21 -4.61 7.45 4.59
N LEU A 22 -5.19 6.45 3.91
CA LEU A 22 -5.07 6.28 2.44
C LEU A 22 -5.89 7.31 1.66
N SER A 23 -6.68 8.15 2.34
CA SER A 23 -7.41 9.29 1.79
C SER A 23 -6.76 10.63 2.15
N GLU A 24 -5.62 10.64 2.85
CA GLU A 24 -4.96 11.88 3.24
C GLU A 24 -4.50 12.65 1.99
N PRO A 25 -4.76 13.97 1.86
CA PRO A 25 -4.45 14.72 0.64
C PRO A 25 -3.00 14.56 0.16
N LYS A 26 -2.03 14.61 1.08
CA LYS A 26 -0.61 14.43 0.77
C LYS A 26 -0.27 13.04 0.23
N PHE A 27 -0.94 11.99 0.73
CA PHE A 27 -0.79 10.64 0.19
C PHE A 27 -1.30 10.56 -1.24
N VAL A 28 -2.50 11.13 -1.49
CA VAL A 28 -3.13 11.16 -2.80
C VAL A 28 -2.26 11.93 -3.80
N GLU A 29 -1.81 13.13 -3.44
CA GLU A 29 -0.90 13.95 -4.26
C GLU A 29 0.39 13.20 -4.61
N LYS A 30 0.94 12.46 -3.65
CA LYS A 30 2.17 11.67 -3.85
C LYS A 30 1.95 10.49 -4.81
N LEU A 31 0.78 9.86 -4.80
CA LEU A 31 0.41 8.83 -5.78
C LEU A 31 0.16 9.44 -7.17
N GLN A 32 -0.51 10.59 -7.24
CA GLN A 32 -0.76 11.31 -8.48
C GLN A 32 0.54 11.78 -9.15
N ALA A 33 1.50 12.27 -8.37
CA ALA A 33 2.84 12.63 -8.84
C ALA A 33 3.60 11.42 -9.45
N LYS A 34 3.22 10.20 -9.08
CA LYS A 34 3.73 8.94 -9.64
C LYS A 34 2.87 8.40 -10.80
N GLY A 35 1.91 9.18 -11.29
CA GLY A 35 1.03 8.84 -12.42
C GLY A 35 -0.20 8.00 -12.04
N ILE A 36 -0.42 7.71 -10.75
CA ILE A 36 -1.59 6.96 -10.28
C ILE A 36 -2.71 7.96 -9.99
N MET A 37 -3.39 8.38 -11.05
CA MET A 37 -4.44 9.41 -10.98
C MET A 37 -5.75 8.91 -10.40
N LYS A 38 -6.05 7.63 -10.62
CA LYS A 38 -7.28 6.97 -10.16
C LYS A 38 -6.90 5.66 -9.50
N PHE A 39 -7.49 5.38 -8.34
CA PHE A 39 -7.24 4.14 -7.62
C PHE A 39 -8.38 3.81 -6.65
N ILE A 40 -8.43 2.53 -6.28
CA ILE A 40 -9.22 2.05 -5.15
C ILE A 40 -8.22 1.52 -4.12
N ALA A 41 -8.28 2.03 -2.90
CA ALA A 41 -7.36 1.64 -1.83
C ALA A 41 -8.12 0.97 -0.70
N TYR A 42 -7.52 -0.08 -0.14
CA TYR A 42 -8.01 -0.75 1.07
C TYR A 42 -6.89 -0.79 2.09
N GLU A 43 -7.21 -0.38 3.31
CA GLU A 43 -6.30 -0.52 4.44
C GLU A 43 -6.21 -1.99 4.85
N LEU A 44 -4.99 -2.42 5.17
CA LEU A 44 -4.67 -3.74 5.68
C LEU A 44 -4.15 -3.67 7.11
N ASP A 45 -4.32 -4.77 7.84
CA ASP A 45 -3.60 -4.99 9.08
C ASP A 45 -2.09 -5.12 8.81
N VAL A 46 -1.31 -4.23 9.42
CA VAL A 46 0.15 -4.17 9.27
C VAL A 46 0.82 -5.42 9.83
N ASP A 47 0.28 -6.00 10.91
CA ASP A 47 0.83 -7.22 11.51
C ASP A 47 0.58 -8.44 10.61
N GLU A 48 -0.58 -8.49 9.95
CA GLU A 48 -0.84 -9.51 8.92
C GLU A 48 0.14 -9.39 7.75
N VAL A 49 0.35 -8.17 7.26
CA VAL A 49 1.29 -7.87 6.17
C VAL A 49 2.71 -8.29 6.56
N ARG A 50 3.17 -7.91 7.76
CA ARG A 50 4.49 -8.29 8.28
C ARG A 50 4.64 -9.81 8.36
N ARG A 51 3.63 -10.52 8.85
CA ARG A 51 3.64 -11.99 8.94
C ARG A 51 3.73 -12.65 7.56
N LYS A 52 3.00 -12.15 6.56
CA LYS A 52 3.00 -12.70 5.19
C LYS A 52 4.30 -12.40 4.44
N TYR A 53 4.87 -11.20 4.60
CA TYR A 53 6.03 -10.75 3.84
C TYR A 53 7.37 -10.96 4.56
N GLY A 54 7.36 -11.18 5.87
CA GLY A 54 8.51 -11.56 6.70
C GLY A 54 9.76 -10.71 6.43
N LYS A 55 10.84 -11.36 6.02
CA LYS A 55 12.12 -10.70 5.74
C LYS A 55 12.02 -9.57 4.71
N LYS A 56 11.10 -9.66 3.73
CA LYS A 56 10.90 -8.60 2.74
C LYS A 56 10.38 -7.33 3.42
N PHE A 57 9.45 -7.49 4.36
CA PHE A 57 8.95 -6.38 5.18
C PHE A 57 10.08 -5.77 5.98
N ASP A 58 10.85 -6.57 6.72
CA ASP A 58 11.92 -6.05 7.57
C ASP A 58 13.02 -5.34 6.74
N TYR A 59 13.35 -5.86 5.55
CA TYR A 59 14.31 -5.21 4.64
C TYR A 59 13.82 -3.84 4.14
N ILE A 60 12.57 -3.77 3.65
CA ILE A 60 11.95 -2.52 3.19
C ILE A 60 11.84 -1.51 4.34
N MET A 61 11.61 -1.98 5.57
CA MET A 61 11.52 -1.13 6.74
C MET A 61 12.88 -0.63 7.26
N GLY A 62 13.90 -1.48 7.19
CA GLY A 62 15.26 -1.17 7.65
C GLY A 62 16.06 -0.27 6.71
N ASP A 63 15.54 0.04 5.51
CA ASP A 63 16.18 0.99 4.60
C ASP A 63 16.06 2.42 5.16
N VAL A 64 17.14 2.89 5.78
CA VAL A 64 17.29 4.18 6.47
C VAL A 64 17.36 5.36 5.50
N LEU A 65 17.65 5.11 4.21
CA LEU A 65 17.77 6.17 3.20
C LEU A 65 16.42 6.64 2.65
N GLN A 66 15.32 5.95 3.00
CA GLN A 66 13.98 6.39 2.64
C GLN A 66 13.44 7.37 3.68
N GLU A 67 13.75 8.65 3.47
CA GLU A 67 12.98 9.80 4.01
C GLU A 67 11.53 9.84 3.48
N ASP A 68 11.12 8.86 2.68
CA ASP A 68 9.83 8.83 2.01
C ASP A 68 8.72 8.32 2.93
N ASP A 69 7.69 9.15 3.09
CA ASP A 69 6.39 8.83 3.72
C ASP A 69 5.63 7.65 3.08
N LEU A 70 6.16 7.05 2.00
CA LEU A 70 5.49 6.03 1.18
C LEU A 70 6.50 5.04 0.60
N ARG A 71 6.30 3.75 0.86
CA ARG A 71 7.15 2.65 0.42
C ARG A 71 6.32 1.59 -0.28
N VAL A 72 6.73 1.13 -1.46
CA VAL A 72 6.05 0.00 -2.11
C VAL A 72 6.70 -1.31 -1.65
N LEU A 73 5.95 -2.10 -0.90
CA LEU A 73 6.38 -3.41 -0.40
C LEU A 73 6.30 -4.48 -1.48
N ASP A 74 5.31 -4.42 -2.38
CA ASP A 74 5.18 -5.36 -3.47
C ASP A 74 4.56 -4.74 -4.72
N TYR A 75 5.29 -4.86 -5.82
CA TYR A 75 4.86 -4.45 -7.16
C TYR A 75 4.23 -5.61 -7.95
N ASN A 76 4.37 -6.86 -7.49
CA ASN A 76 3.78 -8.00 -8.17
C ASN A 76 2.29 -8.10 -7.83
N GLY A 77 1.45 -7.53 -8.69
CA GLY A 77 0.01 -7.51 -8.48
C GLY A 77 -0.64 -8.88 -8.37
N HIS A 78 -0.09 -9.94 -8.99
CA HIS A 78 -0.59 -11.30 -8.77
C HIS A 78 -0.40 -11.72 -7.31
N ASN A 79 0.79 -11.51 -6.75
CA ASN A 79 1.06 -11.85 -5.35
C ASN A 79 0.16 -11.06 -4.41
N VAL A 80 0.03 -9.74 -4.64
CA VAL A 80 -0.80 -8.87 -3.79
C VAL A 80 -2.27 -9.30 -3.87
N PHE A 81 -2.79 -9.58 -5.06
CA PHE A 81 -4.20 -9.94 -5.27
C PHE A 81 -4.58 -11.25 -4.56
N TYR A 82 -3.72 -12.27 -4.59
CA TYR A 82 -4.05 -13.58 -4.01
C TYR A 82 -3.68 -13.72 -2.54
N ASN A 83 -2.83 -12.83 -2.00
CA ASN A 83 -2.38 -12.93 -0.61
C ASN A 83 -3.40 -12.42 0.41
N PHE A 84 -4.36 -11.56 0.01
CA PHE A 84 -5.32 -10.94 0.93
C PHE A 84 -6.75 -11.25 0.52
N SER A 85 -7.56 -11.72 1.48
CA SER A 85 -8.98 -11.98 1.26
C SER A 85 -9.76 -10.68 1.21
N PHE A 86 -10.60 -10.49 0.18
CA PHE A 86 -11.50 -9.34 0.10
C PHE A 86 -12.52 -9.26 1.21
N GLY A 87 -12.91 -10.39 1.81
CA GLY A 87 -13.80 -10.41 2.97
C GLY A 87 -13.20 -9.78 4.24
N ASN A 88 -11.87 -9.61 4.28
CA ASN A 88 -11.15 -9.04 5.42
C ASN A 88 -10.67 -7.61 5.15
N LEU A 89 -10.92 -7.06 3.96
CA LEU A 89 -10.56 -5.69 3.65
C LEU A 89 -11.52 -4.71 4.35
N GLY A 90 -10.99 -3.58 4.79
CA GLY A 90 -11.78 -2.49 5.35
C GLY A 90 -12.67 -1.78 4.31
N GLN A 91 -13.15 -0.59 4.66
CA GLN A 91 -13.90 0.23 3.71
C GLN A 91 -12.98 0.75 2.59
N PRO A 92 -13.46 0.77 1.33
CA PRO A 92 -12.67 1.29 0.22
C PRO A 92 -12.50 2.81 0.32
N VAL A 93 -11.31 3.28 -0.05
CA VAL A 93 -11.05 4.67 -0.43
C VAL A 93 -11.01 4.75 -1.94
N ILE A 94 -11.85 5.60 -2.52
CA ILE A 94 -12.00 5.76 -3.97
C ILE A 94 -11.50 7.14 -4.36
N VAL A 95 -10.53 7.20 -5.27
CA VAL A 95 -9.98 8.44 -5.85
C VAL A 95 -10.05 8.33 -7.37
N GLY A 96 -10.55 9.37 -8.04
CA GLY A 96 -10.86 9.34 -9.48
C GLY A 96 -10.78 10.68 -10.19
#